data_AF-A0A524KG54-F1
#
_entry.id   AF-A0A524KG54-F1
#
_cell.length_a   1.000
_cell.length_b   1.000
_cell.length_c   1.000
_cell.angle_alpha   90.00
_cell.angle_beta   90.00
_cell.angle_gamma   90.00
#
_symmetry.space_group_name_H-M   'P 1'
#
loop_
_entity.id
_entity.type
_entity.pdbx_description
1 polymer ?
#
loop_
_entity_poly.entity_id
_entity_poly.type
_entity_poly.pdbx_seq_one_letter_code
_entity_poly.pdbx_strand_id
1 'polypeptide(L)'
;MHGGSDERYPLGSAVRYEFPARGDMPPVKVHWYDGVKDDPSNPGKQVPVRPALVAEFERKYNRQFDQSWGGGGTLYIGDKGVMVTGNYGSGPRILPEEQHKAFPVPPESLPRIRGGHFADFLRACRDGQPSAADFSYAGPFTEGVLLGHLAYKAGVGKRVEWDGAAMSARNLPDLNRWVKREHRKGWEL
;
A
#
# COMPACT_ATOMS: atom_id res chain seq x y z
N MET A 1 14.33 -6.16 6.11
CA MET A 1 13.62 -7.42 5.79
C MET A 1 13.97 -8.42 6.88
N HIS A 2 13.05 -9.32 7.21
CA HIS A 2 13.24 -10.37 8.21
C HIS A 2 12.69 -11.69 7.65
N GLY A 3 13.48 -12.77 7.77
CA GLY A 3 13.17 -14.07 7.15
C GLY A 3 13.20 -14.06 5.61
N GLY A 4 12.80 -15.18 5.03
CA GLY A 4 12.73 -15.39 3.57
C GLY A 4 13.90 -16.20 3.00
N SER A 5 13.81 -16.54 1.72
CA SER A 5 14.84 -17.21 0.91
C SER A 5 14.73 -16.77 -0.55
N ASP A 6 15.53 -17.33 -1.45
CA ASP A 6 15.36 -17.06 -2.89
C ASP A 6 14.02 -17.59 -3.44
N GLU A 7 13.41 -18.57 -2.74
CA GLU A 7 12.14 -19.19 -3.10
C GLU A 7 10.92 -18.60 -2.35
N ARG A 8 11.16 -17.87 -1.25
CA ARG A 8 10.10 -17.35 -0.38
C ARG A 8 10.31 -15.89 -0.04
N TYR A 9 9.27 -15.09 -0.18
CA TYR A 9 9.29 -13.70 0.24
C TYR A 9 9.59 -13.56 1.75
N PRO A 10 10.14 -12.40 2.18
CA PRO A 10 10.40 -12.14 3.58
C PRO A 10 9.14 -12.31 4.44
N LEU A 11 9.29 -12.85 5.65
CA LEU A 11 8.21 -12.94 6.63
C LEU A 11 7.80 -11.57 7.16
N GLY A 12 8.73 -10.61 7.14
CA GLY A 12 8.50 -9.25 7.59
C GLY A 12 9.26 -8.24 6.74
N SER A 13 8.61 -7.14 6.39
CA SER A 13 9.17 -6.16 5.48
C SER A 13 8.78 -4.72 5.81
N ALA A 14 9.66 -3.80 5.42
CA ALA A 14 9.41 -2.37 5.47
C ALA A 14 9.97 -1.75 4.19
N VAL A 15 9.12 -1.08 3.42
CA VAL A 15 9.46 -0.42 2.15
C VAL A 15 9.09 1.05 2.25
N ARG A 16 9.94 1.92 1.71
CA ARG A 16 9.64 3.33 1.56
C ARG A 16 9.57 3.68 0.08
N TYR A 17 8.40 4.14 -0.35
CA TYR A 17 8.21 4.74 -1.66
C TYR A 17 8.35 6.26 -1.54
N GLU A 18 9.00 6.86 -2.52
CA GLU A 18 9.09 8.31 -2.66
C GLU A 18 8.47 8.70 -4.00
N PHE A 19 7.28 9.29 -3.95
CA PHE A 19 6.63 9.83 -5.12
C PHE A 19 6.96 11.32 -5.22
N PRO A 20 7.50 11.78 -6.36
CA PRO A 20 7.75 13.21 -6.56
C PRO A 20 6.43 13.99 -6.65
N ALA A 21 6.53 15.32 -6.64
CA ALA A 21 5.40 16.17 -6.97
C ALA A 21 4.87 15.83 -8.37
N ARG A 22 3.54 15.89 -8.55
CA ARG A 22 2.89 15.60 -9.83
C ARG A 22 1.69 16.53 -10.03
N GLY A 23 1.78 17.44 -11.01
CA GLY A 23 0.81 18.54 -11.13
C GLY A 23 0.69 19.32 -9.81
N ASP A 24 -0.53 19.50 -9.33
CA ASP A 24 -0.82 20.21 -8.07
C ASP A 24 -0.67 19.33 -6.81
N MET A 25 -0.27 18.06 -6.96
CA MET A 25 -0.07 17.16 -5.83
C MET A 25 1.38 17.24 -5.32
N PRO A 26 1.59 17.60 -4.03
CA PRO A 26 2.92 17.66 -3.45
C PRO A 26 3.58 16.26 -3.39
N PRO A 27 4.91 16.18 -3.21
CA PRO A 27 5.58 14.90 -3.07
C PRO A 27 5.08 14.15 -1.83
N VAL A 28 4.98 12.83 -1.92
CA VAL A 28 4.51 11.99 -0.83
C VAL A 28 5.47 10.84 -0.57
N LYS A 29 5.73 10.59 0.72
CA LYS A 29 6.47 9.40 1.18
C LYS A 29 5.45 8.39 1.68
N VAL A 30 5.48 7.19 1.12
CA VAL A 30 4.64 6.08 1.58
C VAL A 30 5.53 5.07 2.28
N HIS A 31 5.23 4.80 3.55
CA HIS A 31 5.91 3.78 4.33
C HIS A 31 5.00 2.57 4.44
N TRP A 32 5.42 1.47 3.84
CA TRP A 32 4.70 0.21 3.86
C TRP A 32 5.37 -0.74 4.84
N TYR A 33 4.59 -1.33 5.73
CA TYR A 33 5.05 -2.33 6.68
C TYR A 33 4.15 -3.56 6.53
N ASP A 34 4.76 -4.73 6.40
CA ASP A 34 4.03 -5.97 6.16
C ASP A 34 4.65 -7.15 6.90
N GLY A 35 3.80 -8.11 7.25
CA GLY A 35 4.18 -9.35 7.90
C GLY A 35 4.60 -9.19 9.36
N VAL A 36 5.47 -10.10 9.81
CA VAL A 36 5.83 -10.29 11.22
C VAL A 36 7.34 -10.32 11.44
N LYS A 37 7.75 -10.09 12.68
CA LYS A 37 9.11 -10.23 13.18
C LYS A 37 9.11 -10.94 14.52
N ASP A 38 10.24 -11.52 14.91
CA ASP A 38 10.38 -12.08 16.24
C ASP A 38 10.21 -11.01 17.33
N ASP A 39 9.50 -11.37 18.40
CA ASP A 39 9.35 -10.54 19.58
C ASP A 39 10.64 -10.60 20.40
N PRO A 40 11.40 -9.49 20.52
CA PRO A 40 12.67 -9.49 21.26
C PRO A 40 12.46 -9.73 22.76
N SER A 41 11.24 -9.55 23.28
CA SER A 41 10.90 -9.77 24.68
C SER A 41 10.34 -11.16 24.98
N ASN A 42 9.98 -11.93 23.94
CA ASN A 42 9.37 -13.25 24.09
C ASN A 42 9.83 -14.20 22.96
N PRO A 43 10.95 -14.91 23.14
CA PRO A 43 11.48 -15.85 22.16
C PRO A 43 10.44 -16.89 21.73
N GLY A 44 10.28 -17.10 20.43
CA GLY A 44 9.29 -18.01 19.84
C GLY A 44 7.93 -17.37 19.56
N LYS A 45 7.71 -16.12 19.98
CA LYS A 45 6.52 -15.34 19.60
C LYS A 45 6.85 -14.38 18.45
N GLN A 46 5.95 -14.31 17.48
CA GLN A 46 6.02 -13.31 16.40
C GLN A 46 5.06 -12.16 16.65
N VAL A 47 5.47 -10.96 16.25
CA VAL A 47 4.68 -9.72 16.36
C VAL A 47 4.66 -8.98 15.02
N PRO A 48 3.60 -8.20 14.72
CA PRO A 48 3.53 -7.46 13.47
C PRO A 48 4.70 -6.48 13.27
N VAL A 49 5.17 -6.38 12.03
CA VAL A 49 6.06 -5.30 11.63
C VAL A 49 5.24 -4.02 11.54
N ARG A 50 5.49 -3.06 12.43
CA ARG A 50 4.80 -1.76 12.46
C ARG A 50 5.76 -0.63 12.81
N PRO A 51 5.52 0.61 12.34
CA PRO A 51 6.36 1.74 12.69
C PRO A 51 6.19 2.10 14.17
N ALA A 52 7.23 2.64 14.80
CA ALA A 52 7.19 3.12 16.19
C ALA A 52 6.09 4.17 16.41
N LEU A 53 5.76 4.94 15.37
CA LEU A 53 4.71 5.96 15.36
C LEU A 53 3.33 5.40 15.72
N VAL A 54 3.05 4.13 15.40
CA VAL A 54 1.77 3.50 15.79
C VAL A 54 1.65 3.52 17.31
N ALA A 55 2.63 2.99 18.04
CA ALA A 55 2.60 2.95 19.50
C ALA A 55 2.65 4.35 20.15
N GLU A 56 3.25 5.34 19.47
CA GLU A 56 3.20 6.74 19.90
C GLU A 56 1.78 7.30 19.79
N PHE A 57 1.13 7.14 18.64
CA PHE A 57 -0.22 7.64 18.41
C PHE A 57 -1.26 6.89 19.24
N GLU A 58 -1.08 5.59 19.45
CA GLU A 58 -1.96 4.81 20.32
C GLU A 58 -1.98 5.36 21.75
N ARG A 59 -0.80 5.72 22.27
CA ARG A 59 -0.68 6.38 23.59
C ARG A 59 -1.21 7.81 23.58
N LYS A 60 -0.81 8.60 22.59
CA LYS A 60 -1.18 10.03 22.49
C LYS A 60 -2.68 10.24 22.39
N TYR A 61 -3.37 9.40 21.62
CA TYR A 61 -4.80 9.50 21.39
C TYR A 61 -5.63 8.49 22.21
N ASN A 62 -4.98 7.77 23.13
CA ASN A 62 -5.59 6.72 23.97
C ASN A 62 -6.48 5.76 23.16
N ARG A 63 -5.93 5.18 22.09
CA ARG A 63 -6.66 4.33 21.14
C ARG A 63 -5.79 3.21 20.62
N GLN A 64 -6.34 2.02 20.39
CA GLN A 64 -5.61 0.92 19.77
C GLN A 64 -5.99 0.77 18.30
N PHE A 65 -5.00 0.62 17.42
CA PHE A 65 -5.21 0.47 15.96
C PHE A 65 -5.07 -0.97 15.49
N ASP A 66 -4.52 -1.87 16.30
CA ASP A 66 -4.11 -3.23 15.92
C ASP A 66 -5.27 -4.22 15.67
N GLN A 67 -6.29 -4.23 16.53
CA GLN A 67 -7.34 -5.26 16.51
C GLN A 67 -8.65 -4.77 15.88
N SER A 68 -9.00 -3.50 16.04
CA SER A 68 -10.30 -3.00 15.59
C SER A 68 -10.42 -2.83 14.06
N TRP A 69 -9.32 -3.07 13.31
CA TRP A 69 -9.15 -2.68 11.90
C TRP A 69 -8.94 -3.90 10.98
N GLY A 70 -9.05 -5.11 11.54
CA GLY A 70 -8.93 -6.37 10.80
C GLY A 70 -7.48 -6.77 10.48
N GLY A 71 -6.51 -6.35 11.30
CA GLY A 71 -5.10 -6.75 11.15
C GLY A 71 -4.24 -5.85 10.27
N GLY A 72 -4.72 -4.66 9.89
CA GLY A 72 -3.96 -3.67 9.12
C GLY A 72 -4.69 -2.33 9.00
N GLY A 73 -4.05 -1.34 8.38
CA GLY A 73 -4.62 -0.02 8.18
C GLY A 73 -3.64 0.99 7.56
N THR A 74 -4.08 2.24 7.45
CA THR A 74 -3.30 3.34 6.90
C THR A 74 -3.33 4.54 7.85
N LEU A 75 -2.15 5.11 8.10
CA LEU A 75 -1.98 6.39 8.79
C LEU A 75 -1.67 7.45 7.73
N TYR A 76 -2.44 8.53 7.75
CA TYR A 76 -2.22 9.73 6.95
C TYR A 76 -1.71 10.82 7.89
N ILE A 77 -0.49 11.29 7.64
CA ILE A 77 0.19 12.26 8.50
C ILE A 77 0.20 13.60 7.76
N GLY A 78 -0.61 14.54 8.25
CA GLY A 78 -0.69 15.89 7.74
C GLY A 78 -0.09 16.92 8.70
N ASP A 79 0.03 18.14 8.22
CA ASP A 79 0.37 19.34 9.00
C ASP A 79 -0.70 19.70 10.05
N LYS A 80 -1.97 19.44 9.74
CA LYS A 80 -3.12 19.77 10.59
C LYS A 80 -3.53 18.66 11.56
N GLY A 81 -3.01 17.45 11.37
CA GLY A 81 -3.41 16.31 12.19
C GLY A 81 -3.15 14.97 11.52
N VAL A 82 -3.69 13.92 12.13
CA VAL A 82 -3.55 12.54 11.68
C VAL A 82 -4.91 12.00 11.30
N MET A 83 -5.03 11.40 10.12
CA MET A 83 -6.19 10.61 9.75
C MET A 83 -5.79 9.14 9.72
N VAL A 84 -6.74 8.26 10.03
CA VAL A 84 -6.53 6.83 10.10
C VAL A 84 -7.67 6.11 9.36
N THR A 85 -7.37 5.08 8.59
CA THR A 85 -8.36 4.12 8.04
C THR A 85 -7.97 2.66 8.25
N GLY A 86 -8.94 1.80 8.54
CA GLY A 86 -8.75 0.36 8.67
C GLY A 86 -8.43 -0.30 7.34
N ASN A 87 -8.34 -1.63 7.36
CA ASN A 87 -8.18 -2.39 6.14
C ASN A 87 -9.25 -1.99 5.12
N TYR A 88 -8.81 -1.85 3.86
CA TYR A 88 -9.66 -1.44 2.73
C TYR A 88 -10.36 -0.09 2.91
N GLY A 89 -9.75 0.84 3.67
CA GLY A 89 -10.31 2.19 3.86
C GLY A 89 -11.49 2.24 4.83
N SER A 90 -11.74 1.17 5.60
CA SER A 90 -12.85 1.11 6.54
C SER A 90 -12.69 2.10 7.70
N GLY A 91 -13.80 2.59 8.24
CA GLY A 91 -13.81 3.43 9.45
C GLY A 91 -12.86 4.63 9.43
N PRO A 92 -12.89 5.51 8.40
CA PRO A 92 -12.06 6.71 8.38
C PRO A 92 -12.30 7.57 9.61
N ARG A 93 -11.22 8.01 10.26
CA ARG A 93 -11.26 8.87 11.46
C ARG A 93 -10.15 9.91 11.42
N ILE A 94 -10.45 11.10 11.91
CA ILE A 94 -9.46 12.15 12.18
C ILE A 94 -9.11 12.07 13.68
N LEU A 95 -7.84 12.28 14.03
CA LEU A 95 -7.36 12.27 15.39
C LEU A 95 -6.83 13.66 15.77
N PRO A 96 -7.21 14.20 16.94
CA PRO A 96 -8.06 13.57 17.97
C PRO A 96 -9.56 13.56 17.60
N GLU A 97 -10.37 12.79 18.34
CA GLU A 97 -11.78 12.51 18.02
C GLU A 97 -12.65 13.78 17.94
N GLU A 98 -12.30 14.84 18.67
CA GLU A 98 -12.95 16.15 18.61
C GLU A 98 -12.87 16.76 17.21
N GLN A 99 -11.72 16.64 16.52
CA GLN A 99 -11.57 17.12 15.15
C GLN A 99 -12.40 16.29 14.18
N HIS A 100 -12.53 14.98 14.42
CA HIS A 100 -13.40 14.13 13.60
C HIS A 100 -14.87 14.54 13.73
N LYS A 101 -15.34 14.80 14.96
CA LYS A 101 -16.72 15.25 15.23
C LYS A 101 -17.00 16.64 14.64
N ALA A 102 -16.00 17.52 14.62
CA ALA A 102 -16.12 18.85 14.04
C ALA A 102 -16.05 18.85 12.50
N PHE A 103 -15.51 17.79 11.90
CA PHE A 103 -15.37 17.71 10.45
C PHE A 103 -16.71 17.34 9.80
N PRO A 104 -17.24 18.14 8.86
CA PRO A 104 -18.49 17.84 8.19
C PRO A 104 -18.36 16.59 7.33
N VAL A 105 -19.43 15.81 7.20
CA VAL A 105 -19.47 14.66 6.30
C VAL A 105 -19.16 15.14 4.87
N PRO A 106 -18.12 14.59 4.20
CA PRO A 106 -17.81 14.98 2.83
C PRO A 106 -19.01 14.74 1.90
N PRO A 107 -19.24 15.63 0.91
CA PRO A 107 -20.24 15.37 -0.11
C PRO A 107 -19.86 14.11 -0.91
N GLU A 108 -20.86 13.39 -1.39
CA GLU A 108 -20.62 12.24 -2.26
C GLU A 108 -20.03 12.71 -3.60
N SER A 109 -18.86 12.20 -3.95
CA SER A 109 -18.14 12.57 -5.17
C SER A 109 -18.00 11.41 -6.17
N LEU A 110 -18.30 10.19 -5.77
CA LEU A 110 -18.15 8.98 -6.58
C LEU A 110 -19.41 8.11 -6.51
N PRO A 111 -19.85 7.52 -7.64
CA PRO A 111 -20.97 6.60 -7.65
C PRO A 111 -20.64 5.36 -6.82
N ARG A 112 -21.59 4.92 -6.00
CA ARG A 112 -21.45 3.68 -5.22
C ARG A 112 -21.81 2.48 -6.09
N ILE A 113 -20.94 1.48 -6.12
CA ILE A 113 -21.22 0.20 -6.79
C ILE A 113 -22.38 -0.51 -6.09
N ARG A 114 -23.24 -1.18 -6.86
CA ARG A 114 -24.35 -1.99 -6.34
C ARG A 114 -23.99 -3.47 -6.47
N GLY A 115 -24.25 -4.25 -5.42
CA GLY A 115 -24.00 -5.70 -5.45
C GLY A 115 -22.52 -6.13 -5.32
N GLY A 116 -21.62 -5.21 -4.97
CA GLY A 116 -20.20 -5.49 -4.79
C GLY A 116 -19.40 -5.54 -6.09
N HIS A 117 -18.10 -5.85 -5.98
CA HIS A 117 -17.15 -5.74 -7.09
C HIS A 117 -17.45 -6.71 -8.25
N PHE A 118 -17.95 -7.91 -7.98
CA PHE A 118 -18.36 -8.85 -9.04
C PHE A 118 -19.54 -8.32 -9.86
N ALA A 119 -20.54 -7.74 -9.19
CA ALA A 119 -21.70 -7.17 -9.88
C ALA A 119 -21.29 -5.94 -10.71
N ASP A 120 -20.37 -5.11 -10.21
CA ASP A 120 -19.84 -3.98 -10.96
C ASP A 120 -19.06 -4.42 -12.21
N PHE A 121 -18.27 -5.49 -12.13
CA PHE A 121 -17.61 -6.09 -13.28
C PHE A 121 -18.61 -6.60 -14.32
N LEU A 122 -19.62 -7.36 -13.90
CA LEU A 122 -20.66 -7.87 -14.81
C LEU A 122 -21.47 -6.73 -15.46
N ARG A 123 -21.76 -5.67 -14.71
CA ARG A 123 -22.38 -4.44 -15.24
C ARG A 123 -21.49 -3.81 -16.31
N ALA A 124 -20.20 -3.62 -16.02
CA ALA A 124 -19.26 -3.04 -16.98
C ALA A 124 -19.19 -3.84 -18.29
N CYS A 125 -19.16 -5.18 -18.20
CA CYS A 125 -19.18 -6.05 -19.38
C CYS A 125 -20.47 -5.93 -20.22
N ARG A 126 -21.62 -5.68 -19.59
CA ARG A 126 -22.93 -5.59 -20.26
C ARG A 126 -23.20 -4.21 -20.84
N ASP A 127 -22.90 -3.17 -20.07
CA ASP A 127 -23.31 -1.79 -20.37
C ASP A 127 -22.21 -1.02 -21.13
N GLY A 128 -21.00 -1.57 -21.22
CA GLY A 128 -19.84 -0.95 -21.87
C GLY A 128 -19.26 0.25 -21.11
N GLN A 129 -19.77 0.55 -19.92
CA GLN A 129 -19.24 1.61 -19.04
C GLN A 129 -18.10 1.07 -18.17
N PRO A 130 -17.05 1.86 -17.89
CA PRO A 130 -15.96 1.43 -17.01
C PRO A 130 -16.46 0.96 -15.63
N SER A 131 -15.73 0.00 -15.06
CA SER A 131 -15.91 -0.39 -13.65
C SER A 131 -15.32 0.66 -12.71
N ALA A 132 -15.62 0.58 -11.42
CA ALA A 132 -15.08 1.50 -10.42
C ALA A 132 -13.54 1.41 -10.26
N ALA A 133 -12.90 0.38 -10.82
CA ALA A 133 -11.47 0.15 -10.80
C ALA A 133 -11.01 -0.51 -12.12
N ASP A 134 -11.17 0.22 -13.23
CA ASP A 134 -10.70 -0.24 -14.54
C ASP A 134 -9.16 -0.31 -14.63
N PHE A 135 -8.63 -0.79 -15.77
CA PHE A 135 -7.18 -0.97 -15.95
C PHE A 135 -6.36 0.33 -15.98
N SER A 136 -6.96 1.47 -16.32
CA SER A 136 -6.27 2.77 -16.27
C SER A 136 -5.95 3.18 -14.83
N TYR A 137 -6.79 2.75 -13.88
CA TYR A 137 -6.56 2.90 -12.45
C TYR A 137 -5.74 1.72 -11.87
N ALA A 138 -6.20 0.49 -12.11
CA ALA A 138 -5.65 -0.70 -11.48
C ALA A 138 -4.23 -1.03 -11.97
N GLY A 139 -3.90 -0.77 -13.24
CA GLY A 139 -2.57 -1.02 -13.79
C GLY A 139 -1.47 -0.25 -13.06
N PRO A 140 -1.50 1.10 -13.04
CA PRO A 140 -0.53 1.91 -12.32
C PRO A 140 -0.50 1.64 -10.81
N PHE A 141 -1.67 1.31 -10.22
CA PHE A 141 -1.72 0.90 -8.81
C PHE A 141 -0.94 -0.40 -8.57
N THR A 142 -1.19 -1.44 -9.38
CA THR A 142 -0.48 -2.71 -9.29
C THR A 142 1.01 -2.55 -9.58
N GLU A 143 1.40 -1.72 -10.55
CA GLU A 143 2.80 -1.35 -10.80
C GLU A 143 3.45 -0.83 -9.51
N GLY A 144 2.85 0.17 -8.87
CA GLY A 144 3.35 0.74 -7.62
C GLY A 144 3.56 -0.30 -6.50
N VAL A 145 2.63 -1.24 -6.34
CA VAL A 145 2.75 -2.32 -5.36
C VAL A 145 3.89 -3.28 -5.72
N LEU A 146 4.01 -3.67 -6.98
CA LEU A 146 5.05 -4.60 -7.45
C LEU A 146 6.46 -4.03 -7.35
N LEU A 147 6.61 -2.70 -7.39
CA LEU A 147 7.90 -2.05 -7.13
C LEU A 147 8.43 -2.33 -5.72
N GLY A 148 7.56 -2.63 -4.76
CA GLY A 148 7.99 -3.13 -3.44
C GLY A 148 8.77 -4.44 -3.54
N HIS A 149 8.30 -5.37 -4.39
CA HIS A 149 9.02 -6.62 -4.65
C HIS A 149 10.36 -6.38 -5.34
N LEU A 150 10.39 -5.45 -6.29
CA LEU A 150 11.63 -5.08 -6.97
C LEU A 150 12.65 -4.48 -6.00
N ALA A 151 12.19 -3.63 -5.06
CA ALA A 151 13.02 -3.10 -3.98
C ALA A 151 13.54 -4.21 -3.05
N TYR A 152 12.75 -5.26 -2.80
CA TYR A 152 13.27 -6.43 -2.06
C TYR A 152 14.38 -7.14 -2.82
N LYS A 153 14.23 -7.35 -4.13
CA LYS A 153 15.29 -7.94 -4.96
C LYS A 153 16.55 -7.07 -5.02
N ALA A 154 16.41 -5.75 -4.88
CA ALA A 154 17.55 -4.83 -4.78
C ALA A 154 18.36 -5.00 -3.49
N GLY A 155 17.72 -5.41 -2.40
CA GLY A 155 18.33 -5.58 -1.08
C GLY A 155 18.15 -4.38 -0.15
N VAL A 156 18.35 -4.61 1.16
CA VAL A 156 18.11 -3.60 2.20
C VAL A 156 18.99 -2.37 2.00
N GLY A 157 18.39 -1.19 2.10
CA GLY A 157 19.09 0.09 1.99
C GLY A 157 19.40 0.52 0.54
N LYS A 158 19.06 -0.30 -0.46
CA LYS A 158 19.21 0.05 -1.87
C LYS A 158 17.96 0.79 -2.37
N ARG A 159 18.19 1.92 -3.05
CA ARG A 159 17.13 2.70 -3.72
C ARG A 159 16.99 2.20 -5.15
N VAL A 160 15.76 1.92 -5.57
CA VAL A 160 15.43 1.68 -6.97
C VAL A 160 14.88 2.98 -7.56
N GLU A 161 15.54 3.51 -8.58
CA GLU A 161 15.04 4.63 -9.37
C GLU A 161 14.26 4.09 -10.57
N TRP A 162 12.94 4.10 -10.43
CA TRP A 162 12.03 3.55 -11.40
C TRP A 162 11.60 4.59 -12.44
N ASP A 163 11.63 4.18 -13.71
CA ASP A 163 11.04 4.90 -14.83
C ASP A 163 9.78 4.16 -15.28
N GLY A 164 8.61 4.68 -14.90
CA GLY A 164 7.32 4.05 -15.20
C GLY A 164 6.96 4.09 -16.69
N ALA A 165 7.42 5.11 -17.42
CA ALA A 165 7.18 5.17 -18.87
C ALA A 165 8.02 4.14 -19.62
N ALA A 166 9.28 3.97 -19.22
CA ALA A 166 10.17 2.96 -19.79
C ALA A 166 9.97 1.56 -19.18
N MET A 167 9.20 1.43 -18.10
CA MET A 167 9.06 0.23 -17.27
C MET A 167 10.42 -0.36 -16.90
N SER A 168 11.32 0.43 -16.31
CA SER A 168 12.67 -0.01 -15.98
C SER A 168 13.30 0.67 -14.76
N ALA A 169 14.17 -0.06 -14.06
CA ALA A 169 15.06 0.47 -13.04
C ALA A 169 16.30 1.10 -13.71
N ARG A 170 16.44 2.42 -13.59
CA ARG A 170 17.51 3.18 -14.27
C ARG A 170 18.87 3.03 -13.60
N ASN A 171 18.89 2.98 -12.27
CA ASN A 171 20.11 2.94 -11.48
C ASN A 171 20.58 1.53 -11.11
N LEU A 172 19.75 0.50 -11.37
CA LEU A 172 20.01 -0.91 -11.04
C LEU A 172 19.51 -1.82 -12.19
N PRO A 173 20.18 -1.80 -13.36
CA PRO A 173 19.67 -2.46 -14.57
C PRO A 173 19.49 -3.98 -14.42
N ASP A 174 20.27 -4.64 -13.55
CA ASP A 174 20.15 -6.08 -13.27
C ASP A 174 18.80 -6.47 -12.65
N LEU A 175 18.03 -5.51 -12.12
CA LEU A 175 16.68 -5.75 -11.63
C LEU A 175 15.66 -5.91 -12.76
N ASN A 176 15.96 -5.40 -13.95
CA ASN A 176 15.02 -5.41 -15.09
C ASN A 176 14.69 -6.82 -15.58
N ARG A 177 15.52 -7.84 -15.26
CA ARG A 177 15.20 -9.26 -15.51
C ARG A 177 13.92 -9.74 -14.80
N TRP A 178 13.50 -9.06 -13.73
CA TRP A 178 12.29 -9.40 -12.97
C TRP A 178 11.05 -8.62 -13.43
N VAL A 179 11.22 -7.62 -14.32
CA VAL A 179 10.13 -6.78 -14.80
C VAL A 179 9.32 -7.47 -15.89
N LYS A 180 9.99 -8.21 -16.77
CA LYS A 180 9.35 -8.96 -17.85
C LYS A 180 9.61 -10.45 -17.68
N ARG A 181 8.61 -11.25 -18.01
CA ARG A 181 8.73 -12.70 -18.07
C ARG A 181 9.18 -13.11 -19.47
N GLU A 182 10.10 -14.06 -19.54
CA GLU A 182 10.35 -14.80 -20.77
C GLU A 182 9.19 -15.77 -21.01
N HIS A 183 8.46 -15.55 -22.09
CA HIS A 183 7.35 -16.42 -22.48
C HIS A 183 7.91 -17.71 -23.09
N ARG A 184 7.22 -18.83 -22.82
CA ARG A 184 7.54 -20.09 -23.47
C ARG A 184 7.25 -19.95 -24.97
N LYS A 185 8.12 -20.52 -25.80
CA LYS A 185 7.93 -20.55 -27.26
C LYS A 185 6.51 -21.03 -27.63
N GLY A 186 5.80 -20.24 -28.44
CA GLY A 186 4.41 -20.48 -28.87
C GLY A 186 3.33 -19.93 -27.93
N TRP A 187 3.71 -19.21 -26.88
CA TRP A 187 2.82 -18.55 -25.92
C TRP A 187 3.22 -17.08 -25.71
N GLU A 188 3.76 -16.45 -26.74
CA GLU A 188 4.08 -15.04 -26.76
C GLU A 188 2.79 -14.19 -26.74
N LEU A 189 2.79 -13.12 -25.95
CA LEU A 189 1.69 -12.14 -25.86
C LEU A 189 1.95 -10.94 -26.77
#